data_AF-A0A376MJ65-F1
#
_entry.id   AF-A0A376MJ65-F1
#
_cell.length_a   1.000
_cell.length_b   1.000
_cell.length_c   1.000
_cell.angle_alpha   90.00
_cell.angle_beta   90.00
_cell.angle_gamma   90.00
#
_symmetry.space_group_name_H-M   'P 1'
#
loop_
_entity.id
_entity.type
_entity.pdbx_description
1 polymer ?
#
loop_
_entity_poly.entity_id
_entity_poly.type
_entity_poly.pdbx_seq_one_letter_code
_entity_poly.pdbx_strand_id
1 'polypeptide(L)'
;MKRAKAILAHCKLFRPFIPPVVDGKLWQDYPTSVLASDRRFFSFEPGAKWHGFEGYAADQYFVDPCKLLLTTPGINAETGEYSDFGVPATILAHYLREKRHCAGEVRSQLHSVSY
;
A
#
# COMPACT_ATOMS: atom_id res chain seq x y z
N MET A 1 8.67 -5.64 -5.11
CA MET A 1 9.49 -5.12 -3.98
C MET A 1 10.29 -3.85 -4.30
N LYS A 2 11.22 -3.84 -5.27
CA LYS A 2 12.03 -2.63 -5.57
C LYS A 2 11.19 -1.38 -5.84
N ARG A 3 10.07 -1.52 -6.56
CA ARG A 3 9.13 -0.41 -6.84
C ARG A 3 8.51 0.17 -5.55
N ALA A 4 8.01 -0.68 -4.65
CA ALA A 4 7.43 -0.25 -3.39
C ALA A 4 8.44 0.56 -2.56
N LYS A 5 9.70 0.10 -2.48
CA LYS A 5 10.78 0.86 -1.83
C LYS A 5 11.06 2.21 -2.48
N ALA A 6 11.10 2.27 -3.81
CA ALA A 6 11.30 3.53 -4.53
C ALA A 6 10.15 4.53 -4.24
N ILE A 7 8.91 4.05 -4.16
CA ILE A 7 7.75 4.88 -3.79
C ILE A 7 7.90 5.41 -2.36
N LEU A 8 8.28 4.55 -1.41
CA LEU A 8 8.51 4.98 -0.03
C LEU A 8 9.64 6.01 0.10
N ALA A 9 10.68 5.91 -0.73
CA ALA A 9 11.82 6.82 -0.70
C ALA A 9 11.55 8.17 -1.37
N HIS A 10 10.74 8.21 -2.44
CA HIS A 10 10.62 9.39 -3.29
C HIS A 10 9.24 10.05 -3.27
N CYS A 11 8.19 9.32 -2.92
CA CYS A 11 6.84 9.88 -2.85
C CYS A 11 6.54 10.35 -1.43
N LYS A 12 5.83 11.47 -1.29
CA LYS A 12 5.34 11.95 0.02
C LYS A 12 3.87 11.62 0.26
N LEU A 13 3.06 11.69 -0.80
CA LEU A 13 1.60 11.58 -0.72
C LEU A 13 1.11 10.17 -1.04
N PHE A 14 1.80 9.45 -1.92
CA PHE A 14 1.41 8.11 -2.33
C PHE A 14 2.22 7.07 -1.56
N ARG A 15 1.56 6.02 -1.10
CA ARG A 15 2.18 4.94 -0.33
C ARG A 15 1.75 3.59 -0.88
N PRO A 16 2.65 2.59 -0.91
CA PRO A 16 2.24 1.22 -1.15
C PRO A 16 1.41 0.70 0.04
N PHE A 17 0.39 -0.10 -0.25
CA PHE A 17 -0.47 -0.73 0.76
C PHE A 17 0.21 -1.96 1.35
N ILE A 18 1.13 -1.73 2.30
CA ILE A 18 1.93 -2.75 3.00
C ILE A 18 2.10 -2.32 4.47
N PRO A 19 2.44 -3.25 5.38
CA PRO A 19 2.73 -2.91 6.77
C PRO A 19 3.87 -1.87 6.85
N PRO A 20 3.71 -0.79 7.64
CA PRO A 20 4.75 0.22 7.77
C PRO A 20 5.97 -0.29 8.57
N VAL A 21 5.71 -1.12 9.58
CA VAL A 21 6.71 -1.69 10.51
C VAL A 21 6.46 -3.19 10.63
N VAL A 22 7.55 -3.97 10.59
CA VAL A 22 7.54 -5.42 10.83
C VAL A 22 8.68 -5.73 11.80
N ASP A 23 8.38 -6.45 12.87
CA ASP A 23 9.33 -6.79 13.95
C ASP A 23 10.10 -5.57 14.49
N GLY A 24 9.42 -4.43 14.66
CA GLY A 24 10.00 -3.19 15.20
C GLY A 24 10.90 -2.40 14.23
N LYS A 25 11.02 -2.84 12.97
CA LYS A 25 11.81 -2.16 11.92
C LYS A 25 10.94 -1.78 10.74
N LEU A 26 11.28 -0.66 10.08
CA LEU A 26 10.55 -0.20 8.89
C LEU A 26 10.66 -1.23 7.76
N TRP A 27 9.55 -1.46 7.06
CA TRP A 27 9.47 -2.46 5.99
C TRP A 27 10.54 -2.26 4.91
N GLN A 28 10.81 -1.01 4.51
CA GLN A 28 11.78 -0.67 3.47
C GLN A 28 13.24 -0.95 3.85
N ASP A 29 13.54 -1.13 5.14
CA ASP A 29 14.92 -1.30 5.62
C ASP A 29 15.38 -2.76 5.59
N TYR A 30 14.50 -3.71 5.27
CA TYR A 30 14.83 -5.12 5.11
C TYR A 30 15.40 -5.42 3.71
N PRO A 31 16.38 -6.31 3.54
CA PRO A 31 16.88 -6.67 2.21
C PRO A 31 15.77 -7.20 1.30
N THR A 32 15.82 -6.87 0.00
CA THR A 32 14.79 -7.29 -0.96
C THR A 32 14.65 -8.82 -1.06
N SER A 33 15.73 -9.57 -0.86
CA SER A 33 15.70 -11.04 -0.82
C SER A 33 14.89 -11.57 0.35
N VAL A 34 15.02 -10.97 1.53
CA VAL A 34 14.25 -11.34 2.73
C VAL A 34 12.77 -11.01 2.52
N LEU A 35 12.48 -9.81 2.02
CA LEU A 35 11.12 -9.38 1.70
C LEU A 35 10.43 -10.30 0.67
N ALA A 36 11.19 -10.93 -0.22
CA ALA A 36 10.62 -11.82 -1.24
C ALA A 36 10.35 -13.24 -0.72
N SER A 37 11.06 -13.66 0.32
CA SER A 37 11.03 -15.04 0.82
C SER A 37 10.18 -15.22 2.08
N ASP A 38 9.78 -14.13 2.73
CA ASP A 38 9.06 -14.17 4.00
C ASP A 38 7.69 -13.51 3.89
N ARG A 39 6.65 -14.26 4.23
CA ARG A 39 5.25 -13.85 4.11
C ARG A 39 4.82 -12.84 5.18
N ARG A 40 5.54 -12.75 6.30
CA ARG A 40 5.22 -11.82 7.40
C ARG A 40 5.21 -10.37 6.94
N PHE A 41 6.00 -10.03 5.92
CA PHE A 41 6.04 -8.71 5.29
C PHE A 41 4.78 -8.32 4.52
N PHE A 42 3.83 -9.24 4.39
CA PHE A 42 2.56 -9.07 3.68
C PHE A 42 1.37 -9.55 4.51
N SER A 43 1.55 -9.91 5.78
CA SER A 43 0.47 -10.40 6.64
C SER A 43 -0.45 -9.28 7.10
N PHE A 44 -1.75 -9.57 7.19
CA PHE A 44 -2.72 -8.71 7.86
C PHE A 44 -2.86 -9.13 9.32
N GLU A 45 -2.03 -8.54 10.19
CA GLU A 45 -2.06 -8.85 11.62
C GLU A 45 -3.37 -8.37 12.29
N PRO A 46 -4.02 -9.19 13.12
CA PRO A 46 -5.26 -8.82 13.80
C PRO A 46 -5.14 -7.49 14.56
N GLY A 47 -6.06 -6.57 14.29
CA GLY A 47 -6.10 -5.27 14.96
C GLY A 47 -5.06 -4.25 14.47
N ALA A 48 -4.24 -4.58 13.47
CA ALA A 48 -3.30 -3.62 12.91
C ALA A 48 -4.05 -2.50 12.17
N LYS A 49 -3.73 -1.25 12.53
CA LYS A 49 -4.48 -0.08 12.06
C LYS A 49 -4.24 0.26 10.58
N TRP A 50 -3.04 -0.02 10.07
CA TRP A 50 -2.64 0.36 8.71
C TRP A 50 -3.57 -0.16 7.60
N HIS A 51 -4.25 -1.28 7.81
CA HIS A 51 -5.15 -1.89 6.82
C HIS A 51 -6.63 -1.62 7.04
N GLY A 52 -7.05 -1.10 8.20
CA GLY A 52 -8.45 -0.74 8.48
C GLY A 52 -9.46 -1.89 8.56
N PHE A 53 -9.07 -3.14 8.29
CA PHE A 53 -9.95 -4.31 8.45
C PHE A 53 -10.11 -4.78 9.91
N GLU A 54 -11.36 -4.98 10.33
CA GLU A 54 -11.72 -5.58 11.62
C GLU A 54 -12.08 -7.07 11.47
N GLY A 55 -11.87 -7.86 12.53
CA GLY A 55 -12.28 -9.27 12.57
C GLY A 55 -11.37 -10.26 11.85
N TYR A 56 -10.19 -9.83 11.37
CA TYR A 56 -9.21 -10.73 10.77
C TYR A 56 -8.48 -11.55 11.81
N ALA A 57 -8.28 -12.83 11.53
CA ALA A 57 -7.43 -13.72 12.33
C ALA A 57 -5.99 -13.73 11.82
N ALA A 58 -5.06 -14.11 12.70
CA ALA A 58 -3.64 -14.24 12.36
C ALA A 58 -3.45 -15.28 11.24
N ASP A 59 -2.51 -15.02 10.34
CA ASP A 59 -2.18 -15.88 9.19
C ASP A 59 -3.36 -16.20 8.23
N GLN A 60 -4.47 -15.48 8.33
CA GLN A 60 -5.65 -15.72 7.51
C GLN A 60 -5.55 -15.05 6.13
N TYR A 61 -5.05 -13.81 6.10
CA TYR A 61 -5.03 -12.98 4.91
C TYR A 61 -3.63 -12.42 4.66
N PHE A 62 -3.31 -12.20 3.38
CA PHE A 62 -2.03 -11.65 2.94
C PHE A 62 -2.20 -10.68 1.78
N VAL A 63 -1.38 -9.63 1.74
CA VAL A 63 -1.22 -8.76 0.57
C VAL A 63 -0.53 -9.55 -0.53
N ASP A 64 -1.08 -9.50 -1.75
CA ASP A 64 -0.41 -10.08 -2.91
C ASP A 64 0.83 -9.23 -3.27
N PRO A 65 2.07 -9.79 -3.15
CA PRO A 65 3.31 -9.06 -3.44
C PRO A 65 3.48 -8.69 -4.92
N CYS A 66 2.74 -9.36 -5.83
CA CYS A 66 2.77 -9.11 -7.26
C CYS A 66 1.86 -7.97 -7.67
N LYS A 67 0.86 -7.62 -6.85
CA LYS A 67 -0.09 -6.54 -7.09
C LYS A 67 0.43 -5.23 -6.52
N LEU A 68 0.53 -4.18 -7.35
CA LEU A 68 0.93 -2.87 -6.86
C LEU A 68 -0.32 -2.09 -6.45
N LEU A 69 -0.66 -2.14 -5.16
CA LEU A 69 -1.73 -1.35 -4.56
C LEU A 69 -1.14 -0.08 -3.92
N LEU A 70 -1.67 1.08 -4.32
CA LEU A 70 -1.29 2.39 -3.80
C LEU A 70 -2.47 3.03 -3.08
N THR A 71 -2.20 3.66 -1.95
CA THR A 71 -3.14 4.54 -1.26
C THR A 71 -2.81 5.99 -1.56
N THR A 72 -3.87 6.81 -1.64
CA THR A 72 -3.77 8.26 -1.75
C THR A 72 -4.23 8.91 -0.45
N PRO A 73 -3.78 10.15 -0.14
CA PRO A 73 -4.25 10.88 1.04
C PRO A 73 -5.76 11.08 0.99
N GLY A 74 -6.38 11.19 2.16
CA GLY A 74 -7.79 11.53 2.32
C GLY A 74 -8.54 10.65 3.32
N ILE A 75 -7.97 9.50 3.70
CA ILE A 75 -8.45 8.68 4.81
C ILE A 75 -7.29 8.47 5.79
N ASN A 76 -7.54 8.69 7.07
CA ASN A 76 -6.59 8.38 8.14
C ASN A 76 -6.73 6.90 8.52
N ALA A 77 -5.67 6.12 8.34
CA ALA A 77 -5.69 4.69 8.66
C ALA A 77 -5.83 4.39 10.16
N GLU A 78 -5.41 5.31 11.04
CA GLU A 78 -5.51 5.12 12.50
C GLU A 78 -6.94 5.29 13.00
N THR A 79 -7.66 6.28 12.47
CA THR A 79 -9.01 6.64 12.92
C THR A 79 -10.11 6.09 12.02
N GLY A 80 -9.80 5.78 10.76
CA GLY A 80 -10.77 5.42 9.72
C GLY A 80 -11.53 6.60 9.13
N GLU A 81 -11.26 7.83 9.59
CA GLU A 81 -12.01 9.03 9.20
C GLU A 81 -11.37 9.74 7.99
N TYR A 82 -12.19 10.55 7.32
CA TYR A 82 -11.69 11.44 6.27
C TYR A 82 -10.75 12.50 6.85
N SER A 83 -9.69 12.81 6.11
CA SER A 83 -8.77 13.90 6.44
C SER A 83 -9.16 15.20 5.74
N ASP A 84 -8.77 16.35 6.30
CA ASP A 84 -9.03 17.68 5.70
C ASP A 84 -8.45 17.84 4.30
N PHE A 85 -7.36 17.12 4.02
CA PHE A 85 -6.73 17.06 2.70
C PHE A 85 -6.80 15.65 2.13
N GLY A 86 -7.23 15.54 0.88
CA GLY A 86 -7.26 14.29 0.14
C GLY A 86 -6.94 14.48 -1.34
N VAL A 87 -6.37 13.43 -1.94
CA VAL A 87 -6.17 13.35 -3.39
C VAL A 87 -7.02 12.20 -3.92
N PRO A 88 -8.07 12.47 -4.70
CA PRO A 88 -8.84 11.43 -5.34
C PRO A 88 -7.95 10.53 -6.21
N ALA A 89 -8.06 9.22 -6.03
CA ALA A 89 -7.25 8.25 -6.76
C ALA A 89 -7.51 8.26 -8.27
N THR A 90 -8.65 8.79 -8.71
CA THR A 90 -8.95 9.03 -10.13
C THR A 90 -7.92 9.92 -10.80
N ILE A 91 -7.47 11.00 -10.14
CA ILE A 91 -6.44 11.91 -10.68
C ILE A 91 -5.14 11.13 -10.94
N LEU A 92 -4.72 10.31 -9.98
CA LEU A 92 -3.52 9.48 -10.11
C LEU A 92 -3.67 8.44 -11.22
N ALA A 93 -4.83 7.78 -11.31
CA ALA A 93 -5.12 6.79 -12.33
C ALA A 93 -5.10 7.40 -13.74
N HIS A 94 -5.70 8.58 -13.93
CA HIS A 94 -5.67 9.31 -15.20
C HIS A 94 -4.24 9.69 -15.59
N TYR A 95 -3.48 10.28 -14.67
CA TYR A 95 -2.08 10.64 -14.92
C TYR A 95 -1.23 9.43 -15.36
N LEU A 96 -1.39 8.30 -14.69
CA LEU A 96 -0.61 7.08 -14.99
C LEU A 96 -1.02 6.43 -16.33
N ARG A 97 -2.31 6.53 -16.72
CA ARG A 97 -2.79 6.10 -18.05
C ARG A 97 -2.18 6.93 -19.17
N GLU A 98 -2.18 8.26 -19.04
CA GLU A 98 -1.65 9.16 -20.06
C GLU A 98 -0.14 8.99 -20.28
N LYS A 99 0.61 8.75 -19.20
CA LYS A 99 2.08 8.60 -19.25
C LYS A 99 2.55 7.22 -19.73
N ARG A 100 1.63 6.33 -20.15
CA ARG A 100 1.90 4.96 -20.68
C ARG A 100 2.91 4.16 -19.86
N HIS A 101 2.94 4.34 -18.54
CA HIS A 101 3.90 3.67 -17.66
C HIS A 101 3.40 2.32 -17.13
N CYS A 102 2.19 1.90 -17.52
CA CYS A 102 1.52 0.70 -17.00
C CYS A 102 1.02 -0.16 -18.15
N ALA A 103 1.44 -1.43 -18.20
CA ALA A 103 1.05 -2.41 -19.22
C ALA A 103 -0.22 -3.21 -18.85
N GLY A 104 -0.92 -2.82 -17.77
CA GLY A 104 -2.08 -3.54 -17.22
C GLY A 104 -3.30 -2.66 -16.99
N GLU A 105 -4.43 -3.29 -16.67
CA GLU A 105 -5.70 -2.61 -16.37
C GLU A 105 -5.58 -1.81 -15.07
N VAL A 106 -5.71 -0.48 -15.16
CA VAL A 106 -5.68 0.41 -13.99
C VAL A 106 -7.07 0.47 -13.36
N ARG A 107 -7.19 0.00 -12.12
CA ARG A 107 -8.41 0.15 -11.32
C ARG A 107 -8.22 1.18 -10.22
N SER A 108 -9.19 2.06 -10.05
CA SER A 108 -9.19 3.09 -9.01
C SER A 108 -10.48 3.04 -8.21
N GLN A 109 -10.35 3.19 -6.89
CA GLN A 109 -11.43 3.55 -5.98
C GLN A 109 -11.22 4.99 -5.51
N LEU A 110 -11.97 5.46 -4.51
CA LEU A 110 -11.92 6.86 -4.07
C LEU A 110 -10.52 7.29 -3.60
N HIS A 111 -9.85 6.47 -2.78
CA HIS A 111 -8.53 6.76 -2.21
C HIS A 111 -7.48 5.64 -2.45
N SER A 112 -7.69 4.79 -3.46
CA SER A 112 -6.75 3.73 -3.81
C SER A 112 -6.68 3.45 -5.31
N VAL A 113 -5.51 3.05 -5.79
CA VAL A 113 -5.26 2.63 -7.18
C VAL A 113 -4.49 1.32 -7.18
N SER A 114 -4.88 0.37 -8.05
CA SER A 114 -4.19 -0.92 -8.19
C SER A 114 -3.79 -1.26 -9.62
N TYR A 115 -2.68 -1.98 -9.74
CA TYR A 115 -2.10 -2.55 -10.96
C TYR A 115 -1.80 -4.03 -10.78
#